data_AF-A0A9E3VAA6-F1
#
_entry.id   AF-A0A9E3VAA6-F1
#
_cell.length_a   1.000
_cell.length_b   1.000
_cell.length_c   1.000
_cell.angle_alpha   90.00
_cell.angle_beta   90.00
_cell.angle_gamma   90.00
#
_symmetry.space_group_name_H-M   'P 1'
#
loop_
_entity.id
_entity.type
_entity.pdbx_description
1 polymer ?
#
loop_
_entity_poly.entity_id
_entity_poly.type
_entity_poly.pdbx_seq_one_letter_code
_entity_poly.pdbx_strand_id
1 'polypeptide(L)'
;MAFALRHATAAEQRQRDLVTYAAWGQKLTQAQFEQREARLRAHPWALGAMETWLWTEDGRVLASCETFRTDASLGPWKGAVWAIASVFTEAPLRGRGFAKAMLEALLQVLRGRPGALGAVLFSEVGAKLYEAVGFRTVAASDLVFPASQQSWPAGVQRLTRPLGAPVPAPAPGALKLHPSAAQLDWHLERSAIYSELLRAPLGEVFGAAHEGAALWWAPYFKTQELLVLWAEGAPDRLGPLLEAARGTAGALGLHQVRCWKVPALPTVGAREVPRDGELPMVCSFVPQLSTWDDVQRALWV
;
A
#
# COMPACT_ATOMS: atom_id res chain seq x y z
N MET A 1 -7.56 35.88 -4.11
CA MET A 1 -7.28 34.49 -4.51
C MET A 1 -7.63 33.63 -3.31
N ALA A 2 -8.65 32.78 -3.44
CA ALA A 2 -9.10 31.90 -2.37
C ALA A 2 -8.56 30.49 -2.62
N PHE A 3 -7.60 30.07 -1.79
CA PHE A 3 -7.14 28.69 -1.76
C PHE A 3 -8.07 27.83 -0.90
N ALA A 4 -8.35 26.61 -1.35
CA ALA A 4 -9.20 25.69 -0.61
C ALA A 4 -8.78 24.24 -0.81
N LEU A 5 -8.85 23.46 0.27
CA LEU A 5 -8.86 21.99 0.22
C LEU A 5 -10.31 21.52 0.22
N ARG A 6 -10.69 20.67 -0.73
CA ARG A 6 -12.04 20.11 -0.81
C ARG A 6 -12.06 18.70 -1.35
N HIS A 7 -13.19 18.03 -1.20
CA HIS A 7 -13.44 16.74 -1.81
C HIS A 7 -13.60 16.88 -3.33
N ALA A 8 -13.09 15.90 -4.06
CA ALA A 8 -13.34 15.76 -5.49
C ALA A 8 -14.75 15.22 -5.73
N THR A 9 -15.39 15.71 -6.79
CA THR A 9 -16.57 15.06 -7.39
C THR A 9 -16.14 13.84 -8.22
N ALA A 10 -17.09 12.97 -8.56
CA ALA A 10 -16.83 11.83 -9.45
C ALA A 10 -16.32 12.23 -10.84
N ALA A 11 -16.76 13.39 -11.36
CA ALA A 11 -16.28 13.92 -12.63
C ALA A 11 -14.81 14.40 -12.53
N GLU A 12 -14.46 15.06 -11.43
CA GLU A 12 -13.09 15.52 -11.19
C GLU A 12 -12.13 14.37 -10.92
N GLN A 13 -12.59 13.33 -10.22
CA GLN A 13 -11.85 12.08 -10.06
C GLN A 13 -11.48 11.48 -11.42
N ARG A 14 -12.44 11.32 -12.35
CA ARG A 14 -12.16 10.87 -13.73
C ARG A 14 -11.18 11.80 -14.45
N GLN A 15 -11.34 13.12 -14.30
CA GLN A 15 -10.40 14.08 -14.85
C GLN A 15 -8.99 13.89 -14.28
N ARG A 16 -8.85 13.53 -13.00
CA ARG A 16 -7.55 13.23 -12.38
C ARG A 16 -6.94 11.95 -12.94
N ASP A 17 -7.74 10.94 -13.22
CA ASP A 17 -7.28 9.69 -13.83
C ASP A 17 -6.58 9.99 -15.19
N LEU A 18 -7.15 10.88 -16.01
CA LEU A 18 -6.57 11.27 -17.32
C LEU A 18 -5.14 11.86 -17.21
N VAL A 19 -4.96 12.81 -16.31
CA VAL A 19 -3.72 13.59 -16.17
C VAL A 19 -2.67 12.90 -15.31
N THR A 20 -3.06 11.87 -14.56
CA THR A 20 -2.14 11.03 -13.78
C THR A 20 -1.70 9.78 -14.54
N TYR A 21 -2.36 9.44 -15.66
CA TYR A 21 -1.99 8.32 -16.54
C TYR A 21 -0.49 8.29 -16.88
N ALA A 22 0.09 9.44 -17.22
CA ALA A 22 1.51 9.53 -17.57
C ALA A 22 2.45 9.09 -16.43
N ALA A 23 2.02 9.23 -15.17
CA ALA A 23 2.78 8.81 -14.00
C ALA A 23 2.57 7.32 -13.68
N TRP A 24 1.33 6.85 -13.66
CA TRP A 24 0.98 5.54 -13.07
C TRP A 24 0.36 4.53 -14.03
N GLY A 25 0.02 4.93 -15.26
CA GLY A 25 -0.64 4.12 -16.27
C GLY A 25 0.27 3.24 -17.12
N GLN A 26 1.56 3.16 -16.80
CA GLN A 26 2.53 2.34 -17.54
C GLN A 26 2.01 0.89 -17.72
N LYS A 27 2.26 0.31 -18.90
CA LYS A 27 1.78 -1.01 -19.37
C LYS A 27 0.29 -1.10 -19.71
N LEU A 28 -0.51 -0.07 -19.43
CA LEU A 28 -1.90 0.01 -19.84
C LEU A 28 -2.07 1.10 -20.90
N THR A 29 -3.07 0.95 -21.77
CA THR A 29 -3.62 2.09 -22.50
C THR A 29 -4.32 3.04 -21.53
N GLN A 30 -4.57 4.28 -21.94
CA GLN A 30 -5.29 5.24 -21.09
C GLN A 30 -6.69 4.73 -20.69
N ALA A 31 -7.46 4.19 -21.65
CA ALA A 31 -8.78 3.62 -21.37
C ALA A 31 -8.72 2.45 -20.36
N GLN A 32 -7.71 1.60 -20.46
CA GLN A 32 -7.47 0.51 -19.50
C GLN A 32 -7.09 1.03 -18.11
N PHE A 33 -6.31 2.12 -18.04
CA PHE A 33 -5.99 2.77 -16.77
C PHE A 33 -7.24 3.38 -16.13
N GLU A 34 -8.08 4.08 -16.89
CA GLU A 34 -9.36 4.60 -16.41
C GLU A 34 -10.30 3.49 -15.91
N GLN A 35 -10.37 2.35 -16.63
CA GLN A 35 -11.11 1.17 -16.19
C GLN A 35 -10.59 0.63 -14.86
N ARG A 36 -9.25 0.57 -14.70
CA ARG A 36 -8.61 0.16 -13.44
C ARG A 36 -9.00 1.09 -12.30
N GLU A 37 -8.84 2.41 -12.47
CA GLU A 37 -9.14 3.39 -11.42
C GLU A 37 -10.63 3.33 -11.02
N ALA A 38 -11.53 3.21 -11.99
CA ALA A 38 -12.96 3.06 -11.75
C ALA A 38 -13.29 1.81 -10.93
N ARG A 39 -12.70 0.65 -11.26
CA ARG A 39 -12.90 -0.60 -10.51
C ARG A 39 -12.33 -0.53 -9.10
N LEU A 40 -11.10 -0.04 -8.95
CA LEU A 40 -10.45 0.07 -7.63
C LEU A 40 -11.18 1.04 -6.71
N ARG A 41 -11.72 2.13 -7.25
CA ARG A 41 -12.54 3.11 -6.52
C ARG A 41 -13.92 2.56 -6.14
N ALA A 42 -14.51 1.71 -7.00
CA ALA A 42 -15.78 1.04 -6.74
C ALA A 42 -15.68 -0.16 -5.80
N HIS A 43 -14.47 -0.62 -5.47
CA HIS A 43 -14.25 -1.74 -4.56
C HIS A 43 -14.82 -1.43 -3.16
N PRO A 44 -15.47 -2.40 -2.46
CA PRO A 44 -16.11 -2.15 -1.16
C PRO A 44 -15.21 -1.49 -0.12
N TRP A 45 -13.93 -1.88 -0.05
CA TRP A 45 -12.97 -1.25 0.85
C TRP A 45 -12.76 0.23 0.52
N ALA A 46 -12.57 0.58 -0.76
CA ALA A 46 -12.34 1.96 -1.18
C ALA A 46 -13.58 2.83 -0.93
N LEU A 47 -14.79 2.32 -1.20
CA LEU A 47 -16.04 3.04 -0.93
C LEU A 47 -16.21 3.46 0.53
N GLY A 48 -15.71 2.65 1.48
CA GLY A 48 -15.80 2.92 2.91
C GLY A 48 -14.58 3.62 3.52
N ALA A 49 -13.41 3.55 2.88
CA ALA A 49 -12.15 4.00 3.46
C ALA A 49 -11.50 5.17 2.71
N MET A 50 -11.83 5.39 1.44
CA MET A 50 -11.14 6.32 0.56
C MET A 50 -11.83 7.68 0.45
N GLU A 51 -11.05 8.75 0.49
CA GLU A 51 -11.48 10.10 0.11
C GLU A 51 -10.49 10.70 -0.89
N THR A 52 -10.99 11.39 -1.91
CA THR A 52 -10.15 12.12 -2.89
C THR A 52 -10.21 13.61 -2.61
N TRP A 53 -9.05 14.24 -2.52
CA TRP A 53 -8.88 15.64 -2.15
C TRP A 53 -8.28 16.45 -3.30
N LEU A 54 -8.77 17.68 -3.46
CA LEU A 54 -8.26 18.66 -4.42
C LEU A 54 -7.85 19.92 -3.68
N TRP A 55 -6.64 20.41 -4.00
CA TRP A 55 -6.22 21.76 -3.67
C TRP A 55 -6.53 22.67 -4.83
N THR A 56 -7.30 23.72 -4.56
CA THR A 56 -7.80 24.62 -5.60
C THR A 56 -7.54 26.08 -5.30
N GLU A 57 -7.41 26.88 -6.35
CA GLU A 57 -7.39 28.34 -6.33
C GLU A 57 -8.49 28.84 -7.26
N ASP A 58 -9.47 29.57 -6.71
CA ASP A 58 -10.59 30.13 -7.47
C ASP A 58 -11.26 29.09 -8.41
N GLY A 59 -11.38 27.84 -7.93
CA GLY A 59 -11.96 26.70 -8.64
C GLY A 59 -10.99 25.88 -9.49
N ARG A 60 -9.82 26.41 -9.85
CA ARG A 60 -8.78 25.68 -10.61
C ARG A 60 -8.08 24.66 -9.72
N VAL A 61 -7.98 23.41 -10.18
CA VAL A 61 -7.21 22.35 -9.49
C VAL A 61 -5.72 22.57 -9.67
N LEU A 62 -4.98 22.56 -8.55
CA LEU A 62 -3.54 22.79 -8.50
C LEU A 62 -2.77 21.54 -8.06
N ALA A 63 -3.34 20.77 -7.13
CA ALA A 63 -2.81 19.49 -6.68
C ALA A 63 -3.95 18.56 -6.24
N SER A 64 -3.68 17.27 -6.17
CA SER A 64 -4.63 16.26 -5.69
C SER A 64 -3.93 15.16 -4.89
N CYS A 65 -4.68 14.49 -4.02
CA CYS A 65 -4.25 13.24 -3.40
C CYS A 65 -5.47 12.41 -2.97
N GLU A 66 -5.21 11.22 -2.46
CA GLU A 66 -6.22 10.34 -1.86
C GLU A 66 -5.81 10.00 -0.44
N THR A 67 -6.78 9.73 0.42
CA THR A 67 -6.55 9.22 1.77
C THR A 67 -7.35 7.95 2.01
N PHE A 68 -6.73 6.95 2.62
CA PHE A 68 -7.36 5.68 2.98
C PHE A 68 -7.32 5.50 4.49
N ARG A 69 -8.48 5.37 5.13
CA ARG A 69 -8.58 5.12 6.57
C ARG A 69 -8.25 3.66 6.89
N THR A 70 -7.30 3.44 7.79
CA THR A 70 -6.97 2.12 8.35
C THR A 70 -7.06 2.19 9.88
N ASP A 71 -7.72 1.19 10.48
CA ASP A 71 -7.77 1.09 11.94
C ASP A 71 -6.36 0.89 12.50
N ALA A 72 -6.08 1.49 13.65
CA ALA A 72 -4.75 1.51 14.21
C ALA A 72 -4.76 1.47 15.74
N SER A 73 -3.65 1.02 16.31
CA SER A 73 -3.40 1.08 17.75
C SER A 73 -1.98 1.56 18.06
N LEU A 74 -1.83 2.30 19.15
CA LEU A 74 -0.54 2.70 19.71
C LEU A 74 -0.60 2.50 21.23
N GLY A 75 0.06 1.46 21.74
CA GLY A 75 -0.06 1.08 23.14
C GLY A 75 -1.54 0.89 23.56
N PRO A 76 -2.05 1.64 24.55
CA PRO A 76 -3.45 1.55 24.97
C PRO A 76 -4.43 2.28 24.04
N TRP A 77 -3.95 3.15 23.15
CA TRP A 77 -4.83 3.95 22.29
C TRP A 77 -5.27 3.14 21.07
N LYS A 78 -6.58 3.17 20.80
CA LYS A 78 -7.19 2.67 19.57
C LYS A 78 -7.73 3.84 18.78
N GLY A 79 -7.59 3.79 17.46
CA GLY A 79 -7.97 4.89 16.59
C GLY A 79 -7.78 4.53 15.13
N ALA A 80 -7.43 5.53 14.33
CA ALA A 80 -7.18 5.36 12.91
C ALA A 80 -5.95 6.13 12.44
N VAL A 81 -5.36 5.62 11.36
CA VAL A 81 -4.34 6.28 10.57
C VAL A 81 -4.87 6.46 9.15
N TRP A 82 -4.49 7.55 8.49
CA TRP A 82 -4.81 7.76 7.08
C TRP A 82 -3.57 7.55 6.22
N ALA A 83 -3.60 6.54 5.36
CA ALA A 83 -2.61 6.38 4.31
C ALA A 83 -2.88 7.40 3.21
N ILE A 84 -1.94 8.31 2.95
CA ILE A 84 -2.00 9.28 1.87
C ILE A 84 -1.37 8.65 0.64
N ALA A 85 -2.11 8.63 -0.46
CA ALA A 85 -1.68 8.11 -1.75
C ALA A 85 -1.85 9.17 -2.84
N SER A 86 -1.27 8.89 -4.01
CA SER A 86 -1.56 9.61 -5.25
C SER A 86 -1.33 11.13 -5.17
N VAL A 87 -0.36 11.59 -4.37
CA VAL A 87 -0.01 13.02 -4.27
C VAL A 87 0.52 13.49 -5.63
N PHE A 88 -0.21 14.38 -6.27
CA PHE A 88 0.08 14.78 -7.64
C PHE A 88 -0.03 16.29 -7.85
N THR A 89 0.89 16.80 -8.66
CA THR A 89 0.86 18.14 -9.22
C THR A 89 1.30 18.03 -10.67
N GLU A 90 0.51 18.60 -11.57
CA GLU A 90 0.81 18.61 -13.02
C GLU A 90 2.14 19.31 -13.28
N ALA A 91 2.90 18.83 -14.27
CA ALA A 91 4.27 19.29 -14.53
C ALA A 91 4.41 20.82 -14.61
N PRO A 92 3.51 21.58 -15.28
CA PRO A 92 3.61 23.04 -15.35
C PRO A 92 3.41 23.77 -14.00
N LEU A 93 2.88 23.09 -12.99
CA LEU A 93 2.56 23.63 -11.67
C LEU A 93 3.56 23.20 -10.59
N ARG A 94 4.49 22.30 -10.91
CA ARG A 94 5.51 21.81 -9.98
C ARG A 94 6.48 22.91 -9.56
N GLY A 95 7.10 22.75 -8.39
CA GLY A 95 8.04 23.73 -7.83
C GLY A 95 7.38 24.98 -7.24
N ARG A 96 6.04 25.10 -7.30
CA ARG A 96 5.28 26.25 -6.76
C ARG A 96 4.72 26.05 -5.35
N GLY A 97 5.04 24.93 -4.70
CA GLY A 97 4.60 24.64 -3.34
C GLY A 97 3.17 24.13 -3.16
N PHE A 98 2.39 23.94 -4.24
CA PHE A 98 1.00 23.51 -4.13
C PHE A 98 0.79 22.15 -3.45
N ALA A 99 1.63 21.15 -3.74
CA ALA A 99 1.58 19.86 -3.04
C ALA A 99 1.83 20.03 -1.53
N LYS A 100 2.77 20.89 -1.15
CA LYS A 100 3.08 21.16 0.26
C LYS A 100 1.89 21.83 0.95
N ALA A 101 1.34 22.89 0.36
CA ALA A 101 0.19 23.61 0.91
C ALA A 101 -1.05 22.72 1.07
N MET A 102 -1.31 21.87 0.06
CA MET A 102 -2.36 20.84 0.13
C MET A 102 -2.15 19.90 1.31
N LEU A 103 -0.93 19.36 1.48
CA LEU A 103 -0.63 18.43 2.56
C LEU A 103 -0.74 19.09 3.94
N GLU A 104 -0.30 20.34 4.11
CA GLU A 104 -0.45 21.10 5.36
C GLU A 104 -1.94 21.24 5.74
N ALA A 105 -2.77 21.66 4.78
CA ALA A 105 -4.22 21.78 4.98
C ALA A 105 -4.86 20.41 5.27
N LEU A 106 -4.47 19.37 4.55
CA LEU A 106 -4.99 18.02 4.73
C LEU A 106 -4.64 17.47 6.12
N LEU A 107 -3.39 17.60 6.55
CA LEU A 107 -2.97 17.14 7.88
C LEU A 107 -3.71 17.87 9.00
N GLN A 108 -4.06 19.15 8.82
CA GLN A 108 -4.91 19.87 9.77
C GLN A 108 -6.31 19.26 9.85
N VAL A 109 -6.93 18.94 8.70
CA VAL A 109 -8.23 18.25 8.65
C VAL A 109 -8.15 16.88 9.32
N LEU A 110 -7.13 16.08 9.00
CA LEU A 110 -6.97 14.73 9.53
C LEU A 110 -6.71 14.72 11.05
N ARG A 111 -5.91 15.67 11.58
CA ARG A 111 -5.70 15.83 13.02
C ARG A 111 -6.99 16.14 13.78
N GLY A 112 -7.93 16.85 13.14
CA GLY A 112 -9.23 17.16 13.73
C GLY A 112 -10.20 15.97 13.78
N ARG A 113 -9.86 14.83 13.18
CA ARG A 113 -10.75 13.66 13.16
C ARG A 113 -10.74 12.94 14.50
N PRO A 114 -11.91 12.48 14.99
CA PRO A 114 -11.98 11.68 16.20
C PRO A 114 -11.11 10.42 16.12
N GLY A 115 -10.28 10.20 17.15
CA GLY A 115 -9.41 9.02 17.24
C GLY A 115 -8.25 9.00 16.23
N ALA A 116 -7.88 10.14 15.65
CA ALA A 116 -6.77 10.19 14.71
C ALA A 116 -5.41 10.01 15.41
N LEU A 117 -4.68 8.97 15.02
CA LEU A 117 -3.34 8.67 15.56
C LEU A 117 -2.21 9.20 14.66
N GLY A 118 -2.48 9.37 13.37
CA GLY A 118 -1.48 9.87 12.43
C GLY A 118 -1.90 9.76 10.96
N ALA A 119 -0.95 10.07 10.10
CA ALA A 119 -0.99 9.80 8.68
C ALA A 119 0.28 9.06 8.27
N VAL A 120 0.17 8.20 7.25
CA VAL A 120 1.31 7.47 6.68
C VAL A 120 1.29 7.63 5.17
N LEU A 121 2.43 7.43 4.52
CA LEU A 121 2.50 7.40 3.06
C LEU A 121 3.73 6.63 2.61
N PHE A 122 3.74 6.31 1.33
CA PHE A 122 4.89 5.78 0.64
C PHE A 122 5.32 6.79 -0.41
N SER A 123 6.53 7.36 -0.26
CA SER A 123 7.05 8.39 -1.16
C SER A 123 7.92 7.78 -2.24
N GLU A 124 7.54 7.96 -3.51
CA GLU A 124 8.37 7.63 -4.69
C GLU A 124 9.20 8.83 -5.19
N VAL A 125 9.05 10.00 -4.55
CA VAL A 125 9.70 11.26 -4.95
C VAL A 125 10.72 11.77 -3.92
N GLY A 126 11.10 10.90 -2.97
CA GLY A 126 12.01 11.20 -1.86
C GLY A 126 11.33 11.88 -0.66
N ALA A 127 12.10 12.11 0.40
CA ALA A 127 11.57 12.50 1.71
C ALA A 127 11.26 14.01 1.85
N LYS A 128 12.00 14.86 1.14
CA LYS A 128 12.07 16.32 1.41
C LYS A 128 10.71 17.02 1.45
N LEU A 129 9.80 16.71 0.52
CA LEU A 129 8.46 17.30 0.48
C LEU A 129 7.67 16.97 1.74
N TYR A 130 7.74 15.72 2.18
CA TYR A 130 6.92 15.19 3.26
C TYR A 130 7.52 15.52 4.64
N GLU A 131 8.84 15.54 4.76
CA GLU A 131 9.54 16.03 5.96
C GLU A 131 9.19 17.48 6.27
N ALA A 132 9.07 18.31 5.23
CA ALA A 132 8.69 19.72 5.36
C ALA A 132 7.28 19.94 5.95
N VAL A 133 6.43 18.90 6.02
CA VAL A 133 5.09 18.95 6.63
C VAL A 133 4.94 18.01 7.83
N GLY A 134 6.05 17.46 8.34
CA GLY A 134 6.09 16.71 9.59
C GLY A 134 6.07 15.19 9.46
N PHE A 135 6.28 14.63 8.26
CA PHE A 135 6.55 13.20 8.12
C PHE A 135 7.99 12.87 8.49
N ARG A 136 8.22 11.64 8.97
CA ARG A 136 9.55 11.06 9.20
C ARG A 136 9.68 9.79 8.38
N THR A 137 10.85 9.56 7.79
CA THR A 137 11.16 8.31 7.08
C THR A 137 11.23 7.13 8.04
N VAL A 138 10.74 5.98 7.61
CA VAL A 138 10.95 4.69 8.26
C VAL A 138 11.91 3.88 7.41
N ALA A 139 12.94 3.31 8.04
CA ALA A 139 13.88 2.45 7.33
C ALA A 139 13.16 1.20 6.81
N ALA A 140 13.35 0.89 5.53
CA ALA A 140 12.78 -0.28 4.90
C ALA A 140 13.74 -0.86 3.86
N SER A 141 13.68 -2.17 3.70
CA SER A 141 14.35 -2.91 2.63
C SER A 141 13.41 -3.98 2.11
N ASP A 142 13.63 -4.41 0.88
CA ASP A 142 12.98 -5.59 0.33
C ASP A 142 13.84 -6.84 0.55
N LEU A 143 13.18 -7.98 0.75
CA LEU A 143 13.74 -9.31 0.56
C LEU A 143 13.23 -9.84 -0.78
N VAL A 144 14.16 -10.24 -1.65
CA VAL A 144 13.84 -10.79 -2.97
C VAL A 144 14.29 -12.24 -3.04
N PHE A 145 13.36 -13.13 -3.37
CA PHE A 145 13.60 -14.57 -3.53
C PHE A 145 13.32 -14.98 -4.98
N PRO A 146 14.17 -15.77 -5.63
CA PRO A 146 13.86 -16.28 -6.95
C PRO A 146 12.63 -17.19 -6.90
N ALA A 147 11.82 -17.15 -7.96
CA ALA A 147 10.74 -18.12 -8.15
C ALA A 147 11.29 -19.55 -8.14
N SER A 148 10.44 -20.50 -7.76
CA SER A 148 10.80 -21.91 -7.60
C SER A 148 9.86 -22.80 -8.41
N GLN A 149 10.37 -23.93 -8.88
CA GLN A 149 9.57 -25.00 -9.51
C GLN A 149 9.27 -26.14 -8.53
N GLN A 150 9.52 -25.92 -7.23
CA GLN A 150 9.25 -26.92 -6.21
C GLN A 150 7.75 -27.16 -6.03
N SER A 151 7.41 -28.39 -5.63
CA SER A 151 6.05 -28.76 -5.26
C SER A 151 5.59 -28.00 -4.01
N TRP A 152 4.27 -27.87 -3.87
CA TRP A 152 3.65 -27.30 -2.68
C TRP A 152 4.15 -28.02 -1.41
N PRO A 153 4.64 -27.29 -0.38
CA PRO A 153 5.18 -27.93 0.82
C PRO A 153 4.12 -28.75 1.59
N ALA A 154 4.55 -29.87 2.16
CA ALA A 154 3.68 -30.74 2.96
C ALA A 154 3.19 -30.02 4.23
N GLY A 155 1.91 -30.21 4.59
CA GLY A 155 1.32 -29.61 5.79
C GLY A 155 1.02 -28.10 5.70
N VAL A 156 1.33 -27.45 4.58
CA VAL A 156 1.01 -26.04 4.34
C VAL A 156 -0.37 -25.93 3.70
N GLN A 157 -1.26 -25.14 4.29
CA GLN A 157 -2.60 -24.88 3.76
C GLN A 157 -2.54 -23.80 2.66
N ARG A 158 -3.30 -23.98 1.57
CA ARG A 158 -3.54 -22.95 0.54
C ARG A 158 -4.60 -21.97 1.03
N LEU A 159 -4.34 -20.67 0.94
CA LEU A 159 -5.34 -19.63 1.18
C LEU A 159 -5.88 -19.13 -0.16
N THR A 160 -7.19 -19.24 -0.33
CA THR A 160 -7.94 -18.74 -1.49
C THR A 160 -8.88 -17.63 -1.03
N ARG A 161 -9.55 -16.93 -1.96
CA ARG A 161 -10.56 -15.94 -1.57
C ARG A 161 -11.80 -16.61 -0.93
N PRO A 162 -12.50 -15.94 0.00
CA PRO A 162 -12.11 -14.68 0.64
C PRO A 162 -10.97 -14.88 1.66
N LEU A 163 -10.06 -13.91 1.74
CA LEU A 163 -8.98 -13.92 2.72
C LEU A 163 -9.46 -13.45 4.11
N GLY A 164 -8.87 -14.00 5.17
CA GLY A 164 -9.04 -13.47 6.52
C GLY A 164 -8.32 -12.14 6.74
N ALA A 165 -8.72 -11.39 7.76
CA ALA A 165 -8.00 -10.19 8.18
C ALA A 165 -6.68 -10.61 8.87
N PRO A 166 -5.55 -10.03 8.47
CA PRO A 166 -4.27 -10.29 9.11
C PRO A 166 -4.22 -9.66 10.50
N VAL A 167 -3.39 -10.22 11.38
CA VAL A 167 -3.17 -9.73 12.74
C VAL A 167 -1.75 -9.20 12.87
N PRO A 168 -1.56 -7.89 13.13
CA PRO A 168 -0.23 -7.35 13.41
C PRO A 168 0.41 -7.97 14.64
N ALA A 169 1.71 -8.23 14.55
CA ALA A 169 2.47 -8.77 15.66
C ALA A 169 2.40 -7.80 16.86
N PRO A 170 2.19 -8.31 18.08
CA PRO A 170 2.22 -7.45 19.27
C PRO A 170 3.59 -6.77 19.41
N ALA A 171 3.61 -5.44 19.56
CA ALA A 171 4.81 -4.71 19.95
C ALA A 171 4.42 -3.54 20.87
N PRO A 172 4.73 -3.64 22.18
CA PRO A 172 4.40 -2.58 23.14
C PRO A 172 4.98 -1.22 22.71
N GLY A 173 4.14 -0.19 22.68
CA GLY A 173 4.57 1.18 22.39
C GLY A 173 4.83 1.51 20.91
N ALA A 174 4.65 0.54 19.99
CA ALA A 174 4.74 0.78 18.55
C ALA A 174 3.36 1.06 17.94
N LEU A 175 3.33 1.85 16.87
CA LEU A 175 2.13 1.99 16.04
C LEU A 175 1.90 0.69 15.27
N LYS A 176 0.66 0.20 15.30
CA LYS A 176 0.20 -0.93 14.51
C LYS A 176 -1.00 -0.50 13.68
N LEU A 177 -0.91 -0.72 12.38
CA LEU A 177 -2.03 -0.59 11.46
C LEU A 177 -2.65 -1.96 11.28
N HIS A 178 -3.98 -2.03 11.30
CA HIS A 178 -4.78 -3.25 11.20
C HIS A 178 -5.45 -3.29 9.83
N PRO A 179 -4.77 -3.80 8.78
CA PRO A 179 -5.40 -3.92 7.48
C PRO A 179 -6.57 -4.89 7.55
N SER A 180 -7.69 -4.52 6.95
CA SER A 180 -8.88 -5.38 6.93
C SER A 180 -8.76 -6.48 5.87
N ALA A 181 -9.58 -7.53 5.98
CA ALA A 181 -9.75 -8.51 4.90
C ALA A 181 -10.12 -7.83 3.57
N ALA A 182 -10.99 -6.81 3.61
CA ALA A 182 -11.39 -6.07 2.42
C ALA A 182 -10.23 -5.24 1.82
N GLN A 183 -9.27 -4.80 2.63
CA GLN A 183 -8.06 -4.14 2.14
C GLN A 183 -7.13 -5.13 1.43
N LEU A 184 -6.98 -6.35 1.94
CA LEU A 184 -6.25 -7.40 1.22
C LEU A 184 -6.95 -7.75 -0.10
N ASP A 185 -8.28 -7.89 -0.09
CA ASP A 185 -9.04 -8.18 -1.31
C ASP A 185 -8.90 -7.06 -2.36
N TRP A 186 -8.78 -5.79 -1.94
CA TRP A 186 -8.49 -4.68 -2.86
C TRP A 186 -7.16 -4.87 -3.62
N HIS A 187 -6.12 -5.38 -2.96
CA HIS A 187 -4.84 -5.73 -3.61
C HIS A 187 -5.00 -6.89 -4.61
N LEU A 188 -5.86 -7.85 -4.27
CA LEU A 188 -6.15 -8.96 -5.17
C LEU A 188 -7.00 -8.49 -6.36
N GLU A 189 -7.94 -7.57 -6.18
CA GLU A 189 -8.72 -6.94 -7.25
C GLU A 189 -7.81 -6.16 -8.19
N ARG A 190 -6.87 -5.40 -7.65
CA ARG A 190 -5.81 -4.75 -8.45
C ARG A 190 -5.09 -5.77 -9.32
N SER A 191 -4.72 -6.92 -8.77
CA SER A 191 -4.03 -7.98 -9.50
C SER A 191 -4.93 -8.65 -10.55
N ALA A 192 -6.20 -8.87 -10.24
CA ALA A 192 -7.20 -9.41 -11.16
C ALA A 192 -7.42 -8.49 -12.37
N ILE A 193 -7.48 -7.17 -12.16
CA ILE A 193 -7.56 -6.18 -13.25
C ILE A 193 -6.38 -6.34 -14.20
N TYR A 194 -5.14 -6.38 -13.68
CA TYR A 194 -3.96 -6.53 -14.54
C TYR A 194 -3.91 -7.90 -15.23
N SER A 195 -4.33 -8.97 -14.56
CA SER A 195 -4.45 -10.30 -15.16
C SER A 195 -5.38 -10.28 -16.37
N GLU A 196 -6.56 -9.67 -16.24
CA GLU A 196 -7.55 -9.55 -17.32
C GLU A 196 -7.00 -8.69 -18.48
N LEU A 197 -6.52 -7.48 -18.17
CA LEU A 197 -6.11 -6.50 -19.17
C LEU A 197 -4.82 -6.90 -19.90
N LEU A 198 -3.92 -7.63 -19.25
CA LEU A 198 -2.66 -8.10 -19.82
C LEU A 198 -2.72 -9.58 -20.25
N ARG A 199 -3.86 -10.24 -20.10
CA ARG A 199 -4.06 -11.68 -20.40
C ARG A 199 -3.03 -12.58 -19.70
N ALA A 200 -2.72 -12.26 -18.46
CA ALA A 200 -1.79 -13.03 -17.63
C ALA A 200 -2.56 -13.96 -16.67
N PRO A 201 -2.01 -15.12 -16.28
CA PRO A 201 -2.68 -16.01 -15.34
C PRO A 201 -2.71 -15.41 -13.93
N LEU A 202 -3.89 -15.32 -13.31
CA LEU A 202 -4.03 -14.84 -11.92
C LEU A 202 -3.67 -15.93 -10.89
N GLY A 203 -4.01 -17.18 -11.17
CA GLY A 203 -4.01 -18.27 -10.18
C GLY A 203 -5.19 -18.20 -9.20
N GLU A 204 -5.28 -19.20 -8.33
CA GLU A 204 -6.36 -19.33 -7.34
C GLU A 204 -5.88 -19.18 -5.88
N VAL A 205 -4.56 -19.22 -5.67
CA VAL A 205 -3.93 -19.22 -4.35
C VAL A 205 -3.26 -17.88 -4.08
N PHE A 206 -3.71 -17.21 -3.03
CA PHE A 206 -3.30 -15.85 -2.64
C PHE A 206 -2.65 -15.80 -1.25
N GLY A 207 -2.29 -16.96 -0.72
CA GLY A 207 -1.61 -17.07 0.55
C GLY A 207 -1.37 -18.52 0.95
N ALA A 208 -0.70 -18.68 2.08
CA ALA A 208 -0.52 -19.96 2.74
C ALA A 208 -0.53 -19.81 4.25
N ALA A 209 -0.95 -20.87 4.96
CA ALA A 209 -0.93 -20.92 6.41
C ALA A 209 -0.35 -22.24 6.92
N HIS A 210 0.34 -22.19 8.06
CA HIS A 210 0.94 -23.34 8.71
C HIS A 210 1.21 -23.04 10.19
N GLU A 211 0.73 -23.90 11.08
CA GLU A 211 1.03 -23.85 12.53
C GLU A 211 0.87 -22.45 13.18
N GLY A 212 -0.22 -21.74 12.86
CA GLY A 212 -0.50 -20.41 13.42
C GLY A 212 0.34 -19.27 12.82
N ALA A 213 1.00 -19.52 11.68
CA ALA A 213 1.59 -18.49 10.83
C ALA A 213 0.83 -18.42 9.49
N ALA A 214 0.84 -17.25 8.86
CA ALA A 214 0.25 -17.04 7.55
C ALA A 214 1.03 -16.01 6.70
N LEU A 215 1.04 -16.24 5.40
CA LEU A 215 1.49 -15.29 4.38
C LEU A 215 0.36 -15.03 3.40
N TRP A 216 0.21 -13.77 3.00
CA TRP A 216 -0.68 -13.34 1.93
C TRP A 216 0.12 -12.69 0.82
N TRP A 217 -0.28 -12.92 -0.42
CA TRP A 217 0.43 -12.39 -1.58
C TRP A 217 -0.51 -12.07 -2.74
N ALA A 218 0.00 -11.27 -3.66
CA ALA A 218 -0.68 -10.95 -4.90
C ALA A 218 0.33 -10.88 -6.06
N PRO A 219 -0.02 -11.39 -7.25
CA PRO A 219 0.84 -11.23 -8.43
C PRO A 219 0.82 -9.78 -8.91
N TYR A 220 2.00 -9.25 -9.22
CA TYR A 220 2.21 -7.90 -9.71
C TYR A 220 2.86 -7.92 -11.09
N PHE A 221 1.99 -7.95 -12.10
CA PHE A 221 2.38 -8.19 -13.50
C PHE A 221 3.19 -7.06 -14.14
N LYS A 222 3.15 -5.83 -13.59
CA LYS A 222 3.95 -4.71 -14.09
C LYS A 222 5.45 -5.00 -14.05
N THR A 223 5.90 -5.64 -12.98
CA THR A 223 7.31 -5.98 -12.74
C THR A 223 7.58 -7.49 -12.78
N GLN A 224 6.56 -8.31 -13.06
CA GLN A 224 6.66 -9.78 -13.11
C GLN A 224 7.09 -10.39 -11.75
N GLU A 225 6.49 -9.88 -10.67
CA GLU A 225 6.81 -10.28 -9.29
C GLU A 225 5.58 -10.79 -8.56
N LEU A 226 5.77 -11.68 -7.58
CA LEU A 226 4.76 -11.98 -6.57
C LEU A 226 5.05 -11.14 -5.31
N LEU A 227 4.15 -10.24 -4.95
CA LEU A 227 4.32 -9.37 -3.79
C LEU A 227 3.72 -10.05 -2.56
N VAL A 228 4.51 -10.25 -1.50
CA VAL A 228 3.97 -10.60 -0.19
C VAL A 228 3.32 -9.36 0.39
N LEU A 229 2.00 -9.42 0.56
CA LEU A 229 1.16 -8.37 1.11
C LEU A 229 1.33 -8.28 2.63
N TRP A 230 1.33 -9.44 3.27
CA TRP A 230 1.43 -9.56 4.72
C TRP A 230 2.04 -10.91 5.13
N ALA A 231 2.76 -10.91 6.23
CA ALA A 231 3.34 -12.04 6.91
C ALA A 231 3.04 -11.91 8.40
N GLU A 232 2.52 -12.98 8.99
CA GLU A 232 2.27 -13.10 10.43
C GLU A 232 2.75 -14.45 10.94
N GLY A 233 3.24 -14.48 12.17
CA GLY A 233 3.76 -15.68 12.83
C GLY A 233 5.23 -15.58 13.18
N ALA A 234 5.74 -16.62 13.85
CA ALA A 234 7.12 -16.70 14.30
C ALA A 234 8.08 -17.01 13.13
N PRO A 235 9.33 -16.50 13.14
CA PRO A 235 10.27 -16.64 12.03
C PRO A 235 10.51 -18.07 11.54
N ASP A 236 10.56 -19.02 12.45
CA ASP A 236 10.76 -20.45 12.21
C ASP A 236 9.63 -21.09 11.38
N ARG A 237 8.41 -20.50 11.43
CA ARG A 237 7.22 -21.02 10.75
C ARG A 237 6.98 -20.41 9.37
N LEU A 238 7.67 -19.31 9.03
CA LEU A 238 7.46 -18.61 7.75
C LEU A 238 8.23 -19.22 6.58
N GLY A 239 9.25 -20.04 6.85
CA GLY A 239 10.06 -20.69 5.81
C GLY A 239 9.24 -21.50 4.80
N PRO A 240 8.43 -22.50 5.25
CA PRO A 240 7.56 -23.27 4.35
C PRO A 240 6.56 -22.40 3.58
N LEU A 241 6.06 -21.33 4.19
CA LEU A 241 5.11 -20.41 3.54
C LEU A 241 5.78 -19.59 2.43
N LEU A 242 7.04 -19.20 2.61
CA LEU A 242 7.84 -18.55 1.57
C LEU A 242 8.14 -19.50 0.41
N GLU A 243 8.44 -20.78 0.69
CA GLU A 243 8.59 -21.77 -0.39
C GLU A 243 7.29 -21.94 -1.19
N ALA A 244 6.13 -21.95 -0.52
CA ALA A 244 4.84 -21.96 -1.19
C ALA A 244 4.62 -20.72 -2.08
N ALA A 245 5.01 -19.52 -1.60
CA ALA A 245 4.97 -18.29 -2.39
C ALA A 245 5.91 -18.38 -3.61
N ARG A 246 7.14 -18.89 -3.44
CA ARG A 246 8.12 -19.06 -4.53
C ARG A 246 7.63 -20.05 -5.59
N GLY A 247 7.01 -21.16 -5.17
CA GLY A 247 6.37 -22.12 -6.06
C GLY A 247 5.19 -21.51 -6.82
N THR A 248 4.37 -20.70 -6.13
CA THR A 248 3.26 -19.95 -6.76
C THR A 248 3.77 -18.97 -7.80
N ALA A 249 4.84 -18.22 -7.50
CA ALA A 249 5.47 -17.32 -8.47
C ALA A 249 5.94 -18.09 -9.73
N GLY A 250 6.61 -19.24 -9.55
CA GLY A 250 7.07 -20.07 -10.66
C GLY A 250 5.94 -20.64 -11.52
N ALA A 251 4.85 -21.09 -10.90
CA ALA A 251 3.66 -21.60 -11.59
C ALA A 251 2.93 -20.52 -12.42
N LEU A 252 3.00 -19.26 -11.99
CA LEU A 252 2.44 -18.11 -12.71
C LEU A 252 3.40 -17.52 -13.76
N GLY A 253 4.61 -18.07 -13.90
CA GLY A 253 5.63 -17.53 -14.81
C GLY A 253 6.27 -16.22 -14.33
N LEU A 254 6.12 -15.86 -13.06
CA LEU A 254 6.74 -14.69 -12.45
C LEU A 254 8.21 -15.00 -12.10
N HIS A 255 9.06 -13.98 -12.06
CA HIS A 255 10.50 -14.18 -11.88
C HIS A 255 10.91 -14.36 -10.42
N GLN A 256 10.20 -13.71 -9.51
CA GLN A 256 10.60 -13.61 -8.11
C GLN A 256 9.44 -13.31 -7.17
N VAL A 257 9.67 -13.61 -5.90
CA VAL A 257 8.86 -13.15 -4.76
C VAL A 257 9.56 -11.95 -4.14
N ARG A 258 8.82 -10.87 -3.88
CA ARG A 258 9.31 -9.69 -3.18
C ARG A 258 8.50 -9.48 -1.90
N CYS A 259 9.20 -9.35 -0.78
CA CYS A 259 8.63 -9.08 0.52
C CYS A 259 9.24 -7.80 1.06
N TRP A 260 8.47 -7.00 1.80
CA TRP A 260 9.06 -5.95 2.61
C TRP A 260 9.66 -6.62 3.86
N LYS A 261 10.91 -6.29 4.18
CA LYS A 261 11.60 -6.89 5.32
C LYS A 261 10.86 -6.51 6.60
N VAL A 262 10.43 -7.52 7.33
CA VAL A 262 9.96 -7.41 8.71
C VAL A 262 10.79 -8.34 9.59
N PRO A 263 10.91 -8.06 10.90
CA PRO A 263 11.72 -8.88 11.80
C PRO A 263 11.37 -10.37 11.77
N ALA A 264 10.12 -10.70 11.45
CA ALA A 264 9.64 -12.06 11.38
C ALA A 264 10.17 -12.85 10.17
N LEU A 265 10.47 -12.21 9.04
CA LEU A 265 10.78 -12.94 7.80
C LEU A 265 12.21 -13.51 7.80
N PRO A 266 12.39 -14.80 7.44
CA PRO A 266 13.72 -15.36 7.26
C PRO A 266 14.43 -14.72 6.06
N THR A 267 15.74 -14.54 6.18
CA THR A 267 16.58 -13.90 5.15
C THR A 267 17.43 -14.90 4.36
N VAL A 268 17.45 -16.17 4.76
CA VAL A 268 18.22 -17.22 4.07
C VAL A 268 17.68 -17.41 2.65
N GLY A 269 18.56 -17.32 1.66
CA GLY A 269 18.19 -17.40 0.24
C GLY A 269 17.56 -16.13 -0.33
N ALA A 270 17.43 -15.06 0.47
CA ALA A 270 16.97 -13.76 0.01
C ALA A 270 18.15 -12.90 -0.44
N ARG A 271 17.92 -12.06 -1.45
CA ARG A 271 18.72 -10.87 -1.70
C ARG A 271 18.04 -9.68 -1.03
N GLU A 272 18.73 -9.03 -0.10
CA GLU A 272 18.25 -7.79 0.50
C GLU A 272 18.51 -6.60 -0.43
N VAL A 273 17.50 -5.75 -0.61
CA VAL A 273 17.56 -4.56 -1.46
C VAL A 273 17.13 -3.34 -0.64
N PRO A 274 18.04 -2.40 -0.35
CA PRO A 274 17.68 -1.14 0.29
C PRO A 274 16.65 -0.36 -0.52
N ARG A 275 15.73 0.33 0.16
CA ARG A 275 14.79 1.24 -0.49
C ARG A 275 15.33 2.68 -0.45
N ASP A 276 16.18 3.00 -1.42
CA ASP A 276 16.76 4.34 -1.57
C ASP A 276 15.91 5.17 -2.53
N GLY A 277 14.96 5.94 -2.00
CA GLY A 277 14.10 6.86 -2.78
C GLY A 277 12.61 6.50 -2.77
N GLU A 278 12.27 5.26 -2.39
CA GLU A 278 10.92 4.77 -2.17
C GLU A 278 10.67 4.52 -0.67
N LEU A 279 10.21 5.53 0.05
CA LEU A 279 10.31 5.57 1.50
C LEU A 279 8.93 5.47 2.17
N PRO A 280 8.69 4.49 3.06
CA PRO A 280 7.57 4.57 3.98
C PRO A 280 7.81 5.72 4.96
N MET A 281 6.78 6.50 5.21
CA MET A 281 6.86 7.68 6.07
C MET A 281 5.65 7.78 6.98
N VAL A 282 5.86 8.36 8.17
CA VAL A 282 4.80 8.57 9.17
C VAL A 282 4.81 9.98 9.72
N CYS A 283 3.63 10.58 9.82
CA CYS A 283 3.36 11.80 10.57
C CYS A 283 2.47 11.43 11.75
N SER A 284 2.99 11.55 12.98
CA SER A 284 2.19 11.26 14.17
C SER A 284 1.35 12.46 14.58
N PHE A 285 0.12 12.20 15.03
CA PHE A 285 -0.73 13.22 15.66
C PHE A 285 -0.75 13.12 17.18
N VAL A 286 -0.05 12.13 17.72
CA VAL A 286 0.07 11.88 19.16
C VAL A 286 1.54 11.91 19.56
N PRO A 287 1.93 12.61 20.64
CA PRO A 287 3.35 12.74 21.03
C PRO A 287 4.09 11.42 21.27
N GLN A 288 3.36 10.34 21.55
CA GLN A 288 3.91 9.10 22.08
C GLN A 288 4.37 8.11 21.00
N LEU A 289 4.32 8.47 19.72
CA LEU A 289 4.85 7.62 18.66
C LEU A 289 6.38 7.60 18.65
N SER A 290 6.95 6.62 19.32
CA SER A 290 8.39 6.35 19.31
C SER A 290 8.84 5.61 18.06
N THR A 291 8.06 4.60 17.62
CA THR A 291 8.44 3.67 16.56
C THR A 291 7.26 3.19 15.73
N TRP A 292 7.54 2.93 14.45
CA TRP A 292 6.69 2.16 13.54
C TRP A 292 7.60 1.32 12.66
N ASP A 293 7.55 0.00 12.85
CA ASP A 293 8.46 -0.98 12.24
C ASP A 293 7.76 -1.98 11.32
N ASP A 294 6.45 -2.14 11.52
CA ASP A 294 5.59 -3.02 10.75
C ASP A 294 4.96 -2.24 9.58
N VAL A 295 5.75 -2.07 8.53
CA VAL A 295 5.46 -1.26 7.33
C VAL A 295 5.02 -2.11 6.14
N GLN A 296 4.43 -3.29 6.37
CA GLN A 296 4.19 -4.29 5.34
C GLN A 296 3.38 -3.82 4.12
N ARG A 297 3.53 -4.53 3.00
CA ARG A 297 3.05 -4.11 1.67
C ARG A 297 1.55 -3.81 1.62
N ALA A 298 0.72 -4.53 2.36
CA ALA A 298 -0.74 -4.34 2.38
C ALA A 298 -1.19 -2.94 2.78
N LEU A 299 -0.34 -2.19 3.50
CA LEU A 299 -0.64 -0.85 4.01
C LEU A 299 -0.61 0.25 2.94
N TRP A 300 -0.03 -0.03 1.77
CA TRP A 300 0.22 0.95 0.72
C TRP A 300 -0.68 0.69 -0.48
N VAL A 301 -1.25 1.73 -1.07
CA VAL A 301 -2.26 1.63 -2.13
C VAL A 301 -1.65 1.89 -3.49
#